data_AF-A0A372GJW3-F1
#
_entry.id   AF-A0A372GJW3-F1
#
_cell.length_a   1.000
_cell.length_b   1.000
_cell.length_c   1.000
_cell.angle_alpha   90.00
_cell.angle_beta   90.00
_cell.angle_gamma   90.00
#
_symmetry.space_group_name_H-M   'P 1'
#
loop_
_entity.id
_entity.type
_entity.pdbx_description
1 polymer ?
#
loop_
_entity_poly.entity_id
_entity_poly.type
_entity_poly.pdbx_seq_one_letter_code
_entity_poly.pdbx_strand_id
1 'polypeptide(L)'
;MSFRVQPAALDSFAQSVDALAGDAKKAKSYLETHQNAASDKAGILHIVGYTWFALRVGDQVQKNVERLAGLSAGSAQELRKCAEVYRRTEKKIAERIDQTYPKK
;
A
#
# COMPACT_ATOMS: atom_id res chain seq x y z
N MET A 1 0.76 28.47 -15.62
CA MET A 1 0.43 27.47 -14.58
C MET A 1 1.72 26.80 -14.16
N SER A 2 2.16 26.91 -12.90
CA SER A 2 3.31 26.16 -12.40
C SER A 2 2.82 24.96 -11.59
N PHE A 3 3.19 23.75 -11.99
CA PHE A 3 3.06 22.56 -11.14
C PHE A 3 4.05 22.70 -9.98
N ARG A 4 3.55 22.79 -8.74
CA ARG A 4 4.38 22.80 -7.54
C ARG A 4 4.07 21.54 -6.74
N VAL A 5 5.07 20.69 -6.57
CA VAL A 5 4.95 19.47 -5.75
C VAL A 5 5.37 19.81 -4.33
N GLN A 6 4.52 19.48 -3.36
CA GLN A 6 4.83 19.63 -1.94
C GLN A 6 5.28 18.26 -1.40
N PRO A 7 6.52 18.12 -0.90
CA PRO A 7 7.01 16.86 -0.34
C PRO A 7 6.14 16.31 0.79
N ALA A 8 5.58 17.21 1.62
CA ALA A 8 4.68 16.83 2.71
C ALA A 8 3.39 16.16 2.20
N ALA A 9 2.81 16.65 1.10
CA ALA A 9 1.62 16.06 0.51
C ALA A 9 1.91 14.66 -0.08
N LEU A 10 3.10 14.46 -0.65
CA LEU A 10 3.55 13.14 -1.11
C LEU A 10 3.72 12.15 0.06
N ASP A 11 4.28 12.59 1.17
CA ASP A 11 4.42 11.74 2.37
C ASP A 11 3.07 11.39 3.00
N SER A 12 2.14 12.35 3.09
CA SER A 12 0.78 12.07 3.57
C SER A 12 0.07 11.07 2.67
N PHE A 13 0.18 11.22 1.34
CA PHE A 13 -0.40 10.26 0.42
C PHE A 13 0.27 8.88 0.52
N ALA A 14 1.60 8.84 0.66
CA ALA A 14 2.33 7.60 0.89
C ALA A 14 1.85 6.89 2.17
N GLN A 15 1.58 7.62 3.26
CA GLN A 15 1.01 7.05 4.49
C GLN A 15 -0.39 6.46 4.26
N SER A 16 -1.27 7.14 3.53
CA SER A 16 -2.60 6.61 3.21
C SER A 16 -2.52 5.32 2.39
N VAL A 17 -1.62 5.26 1.41
CA VAL A 17 -1.41 4.07 0.58
C VAL A 17 -0.79 2.92 1.40
N ASP A 18 0.11 3.22 2.34
CA ASP A 18 0.69 2.22 3.24
C ASP A 18 -0.36 1.67 4.22
N ALA A 19 -1.27 2.53 4.71
CA ALA A 19 -2.42 2.11 5.51
C ALA A 19 -3.34 1.16 4.71
N LEU A 20 -3.61 1.46 3.44
CA LEU A 20 -4.35 0.56 2.55
C LEU A 20 -3.66 -0.81 2.40
N ALA A 21 -2.33 -0.84 2.32
CA ALA A 21 -1.58 -2.10 2.31
C ALA A 21 -1.77 -2.89 3.61
N GLY A 22 -1.81 -2.20 4.75
CA GLY A 22 -2.12 -2.79 6.06
C GLY A 22 -3.53 -3.37 6.13
N ASP A 23 -4.53 -2.65 5.63
CA ASP A 23 -5.92 -3.10 5.63
C ASP A 23 -6.14 -4.28 4.67
N ALA A 24 -5.46 -4.29 3.52
CA ALA A 24 -5.43 -5.45 2.64
C ALA A 24 -4.85 -6.69 3.36
N LYS A 25 -3.76 -6.56 4.12
CA LYS A 25 -3.22 -7.69 4.91
C LYS A 25 -4.22 -8.20 5.95
N LYS A 26 -4.94 -7.32 6.63
CA LYS A 26 -6.01 -7.71 7.57
C LYS A 26 -7.13 -8.47 6.86
N ALA A 27 -7.56 -8.01 5.68
CA ALA A 27 -8.57 -8.69 4.88
C ALA A 27 -8.12 -10.10 4.45
N LYS A 28 -6.85 -10.28 4.08
CA LYS A 28 -6.27 -11.61 3.82
C LYS A 28 -6.35 -12.52 5.05
N SER A 29 -5.92 -12.03 6.21
CA SER A 29 -5.96 -12.82 7.47
C SER A 29 -7.39 -13.17 7.88
N TYR A 30 -8.35 -12.27 7.67
CA TYR A 30 -9.77 -12.54 7.89
C TYR A 30 -10.27 -13.70 7.00
N LEU A 31 -9.98 -13.65 5.70
CA LEU A 31 -10.38 -14.71 4.77
C LEU A 31 -9.77 -16.06 5.12
N GLU A 32 -8.47 -16.11 5.43
CA GLU A 32 -7.79 -17.34 5.87
C GLU A 32 -8.45 -17.95 7.11
N THR A 33 -8.71 -17.12 8.13
CA THR A 33 -9.34 -17.57 9.38
C THR A 33 -10.74 -18.13 9.14
N HIS A 34 -11.55 -17.44 8.33
CA HIS A 34 -12.93 -17.84 8.07
C HIS A 34 -13.05 -19.01 7.08
N GLN A 35 -12.14 -19.16 6.11
CA GLN A 35 -12.09 -20.35 5.25
C GLN A 35 -11.72 -21.61 6.03
N ASN A 36 -10.76 -21.52 6.96
CA ASN A 36 -10.41 -22.64 7.84
C ASN A 36 -11.60 -23.06 8.71
N ALA A 37 -12.28 -22.10 9.34
CA ALA A 37 -13.45 -22.35 10.17
C ALA A 37 -14.66 -22.91 9.39
N ALA A 38 -14.84 -22.50 8.12
CA ALA A 38 -15.88 -23.03 7.24
C ALA A 38 -15.57 -24.48 6.81
N SER A 39 -14.30 -24.80 6.62
CA SER A 39 -13.84 -26.16 6.26
C SER A 39 -14.04 -27.15 7.41
N ASP A 40 -13.80 -26.72 8.65
CA ASP A 40 -13.99 -27.56 9.85
C ASP A 40 -15.47 -27.88 10.17
N LYS A 41 -16.42 -27.05 9.73
CA LYS A 41 -17.86 -27.18 10.04
C LYS A 41 -18.69 -27.82 8.92
N ALA A 42 -18.14 -27.99 7.72
CA ALA A 42 -18.88 -28.54 6.59
C ALA A 42 -18.90 -30.07 6.65
N GLY A 43 -20.06 -30.69 6.94
CA GLY A 43 -20.25 -32.14 6.80
C GLY A 43 -20.19 -32.61 5.34
N ILE A 44 -19.87 -33.90 5.12
CA ILE A 44 -19.48 -34.53 3.84
C ILE A 44 -20.35 -34.14 2.62
N LEU A 45 -21.67 -33.97 2.77
CA LEU A 45 -22.58 -33.61 1.67
C LEU A 45 -22.56 -32.13 1.26
N HIS A 46 -22.17 -31.21 2.14
CA HIS A 46 -22.11 -29.77 1.84
C HIS A 46 -20.80 -29.37 1.11
N ILE A 47 -19.82 -30.28 1.11
CA ILE A 47 -18.41 -30.05 0.71
C ILE A 47 -18.23 -29.96 -0.82
N VAL A 48 -19.03 -30.67 -1.62
CA VAL A 48 -18.64 -30.92 -3.02
C VAL A 48 -18.95 -29.74 -3.95
N GLY A 49 -20.07 -29.03 -3.73
CA GLY A 49 -20.48 -27.91 -4.59
C GLY A 49 -20.15 -26.52 -4.04
N TYR A 50 -20.54 -26.27 -2.78
CA TYR A 50 -20.43 -24.93 -2.17
C TYR A 50 -19.00 -24.65 -1.71
N THR A 51 -18.36 -25.61 -1.05
CA THR A 51 -16.99 -25.46 -0.54
C THR A 51 -15.98 -25.36 -1.68
N TRP A 52 -16.15 -26.09 -2.78
CA TRP A 52 -15.23 -25.99 -3.91
C TRP A 52 -15.27 -24.63 -4.60
N PHE A 53 -16.46 -24.05 -4.78
CA PHE A 53 -16.59 -22.69 -5.33
C PHE A 53 -16.16 -21.62 -4.33
N ALA A 54 -16.56 -21.73 -3.06
CA ALA A 54 -16.22 -20.77 -2.01
C ALA A 54 -14.72 -20.76 -1.69
N LEU A 55 -14.05 -21.92 -1.66
CA LEU A 55 -12.60 -22.00 -1.50
C LEU A 55 -11.88 -21.37 -2.70
N ARG A 56 -12.30 -21.69 -3.92
CA ARG A 56 -11.66 -21.15 -5.14
C ARG A 56 -11.85 -19.65 -5.27
N VAL A 57 -13.03 -19.12 -4.92
CA VAL A 57 -13.29 -17.67 -4.89
C VAL A 57 -12.46 -17.03 -3.78
N GLY A 58 -12.42 -17.60 -2.57
CA GLY A 58 -11.63 -17.05 -1.48
C GLY A 58 -10.12 -17.05 -1.78
N ASP A 59 -9.58 -18.08 -2.43
CA ASP A 59 -8.20 -18.11 -2.92
C ASP A 59 -7.91 -16.97 -3.91
N GLN A 60 -8.84 -16.69 -4.83
CA GLN A 60 -8.69 -15.60 -5.79
C GLN A 60 -8.75 -14.24 -5.10
N VAL A 61 -9.66 -14.07 -4.14
CA VAL A 61 -9.76 -12.84 -3.34
C VAL A 61 -8.47 -12.65 -2.53
N GLN A 62 -7.96 -13.71 -1.89
CA GLN A 62 -6.72 -13.67 -1.13
C GLN A 62 -5.53 -13.24 -1.99
N LYS A 63 -5.38 -13.82 -3.19
CA LYS A 63 -4.33 -13.43 -4.16
C LYS A 63 -4.46 -11.98 -4.62
N ASN A 64 -5.69 -11.52 -4.88
CA ASN A 64 -5.93 -10.15 -5.32
C ASN A 64 -5.62 -9.13 -4.22
N VAL A 65 -6.01 -9.43 -2.99
CA VAL A 65 -5.76 -8.58 -1.84
C VAL A 65 -4.27 -8.57 -1.48
N GLU A 66 -3.57 -9.69 -1.60
CA GLU A 66 -2.11 -9.76 -1.46
C GLU A 66 -1.39 -8.93 -2.52
N ARG A 67 -1.83 -9.03 -3.78
CA ARG A 67 -1.32 -8.20 -4.87
C ARG A 67 -1.57 -6.71 -4.60
N LEU A 68 -2.75 -6.35 -4.12
CA LEU A 68 -3.08 -4.97 -3.73
C LEU A 68 -2.17 -4.48 -2.62
N ALA A 69 -1.91 -5.30 -1.60
CA ALA A 69 -1.00 -4.95 -0.51
C ALA A 69 0.42 -4.69 -1.02
N GLY A 70 0.93 -5.57 -1.89
CA GLY A 70 2.26 -5.41 -2.50
C GLY A 70 2.38 -4.15 -3.36
N LEU A 71 1.41 -3.91 -4.24
CA LEU A 71 1.37 -2.72 -5.10
C LEU A 71 1.27 -1.43 -4.29
N SER A 72 0.44 -1.43 -3.25
CA SER A 72 0.26 -0.26 -2.38
C SER A 72 1.55 0.03 -1.61
N ALA A 73 2.18 -0.99 -0.99
CA ALA A 73 3.45 -0.82 -0.29
C ALA A 73 4.57 -0.31 -1.22
N GLY A 74 4.68 -0.86 -2.44
CA GLY A 74 5.64 -0.39 -3.43
C GLY A 74 5.37 1.05 -3.87
N SER A 75 4.11 1.41 -4.10
CA SER A 75 3.72 2.77 -4.49
C SER A 75 4.02 3.78 -3.38
N ALA A 76 3.75 3.43 -2.12
CA ALA A 76 4.10 4.26 -0.96
C ALA A 76 5.61 4.49 -0.86
N GLN A 77 6.42 3.48 -1.16
CA GLN A 77 7.88 3.61 -1.19
C GLN A 77 8.36 4.59 -2.28
N GLU A 78 7.82 4.48 -3.50
CA GLU A 78 8.18 5.38 -4.59
C GLU A 78 7.75 6.83 -4.31
N LEU A 79 6.57 7.04 -3.72
CA LEU A 79 6.11 8.36 -3.30
C LEU A 79 7.06 9.02 -2.29
N ARG A 80 7.57 8.25 -1.31
CA ARG A 80 8.57 8.70 -0.34
C ARG A 80 9.89 9.08 -1.01
N LYS A 81 10.35 8.26 -1.99
CA LYS A 81 11.55 8.59 -2.79
C LYS A 81 11.36 9.88 -3.58
N CYS A 82 10.19 10.08 -4.20
CA CYS A 82 9.88 11.32 -4.89
C CYS A 82 9.91 12.52 -3.93
N ALA A 83 9.31 12.41 -2.74
CA ALA A 83 9.36 13.46 -1.72
C ALA A 83 10.80 13.81 -1.33
N GLU A 84 11.66 12.80 -1.18
CA GLU A 84 13.08 12.99 -0.88
C GLU A 84 13.84 13.73 -2.00
N VAL A 85 13.56 13.41 -3.27
CA VAL A 85 14.16 14.11 -4.43
C VAL A 85 13.79 15.59 -4.42
N TYR A 86 12.53 15.93 -4.16
CA TYR A 86 12.10 17.33 -4.07
C TYR A 86 12.78 18.06 -2.90
N ARG A 87 12.85 17.45 -1.71
CA ARG A 87 13.57 18.03 -0.56
C ARG A 87 15.04 18.30 -0.85
N ARG A 88 15.72 17.34 -1.48
CA ARG A 88 17.14 17.49 -1.84
C ARG A 88 17.34 18.61 -2.86
N THR A 89 16.45 18.73 -3.83
CA THR A 89 16.50 19.78 -4.85
C THR A 89 16.25 21.15 -4.23
N GLU A 90 15.21 21.29 -3.40
CA GLU A 90 14.93 22.53 -2.67
C GLU A 90 16.09 22.94 -1.76
N LYS A 91 16.69 22.00 -1.03
CA LYS A 91 17.88 22.25 -0.20
C LYS A 91 19.07 22.75 -1.02
N LYS A 92 19.38 22.11 -2.15
CA LYS A 92 20.47 22.56 -3.04
C LYS A 92 20.23 23.96 -3.61
N ILE A 93 18.97 24.28 -3.94
CA ILE A 93 18.60 25.62 -4.41
C ILE A 93 18.81 26.63 -3.29
N ALA A 94 18.37 26.33 -2.07
CA ALA A 94 18.57 27.19 -0.90
C ALA A 94 20.07 27.42 -0.60
N GLU A 95 20.88 26.36 -0.58
CA GLU A 95 22.34 26.46 -0.39
C GLU A 95 23.02 27.32 -1.46
N ARG A 96 22.60 27.21 -2.73
CA ARG A 96 23.12 28.05 -3.82
C ARG A 96 22.75 29.52 -3.59
N ILE A 97 21.51 29.78 -3.16
CA ILE A 97 21.03 31.15 -2.88
C ILE A 97 21.82 31.75 -1.71
N ASP A 98 22.06 31.00 -0.63
CA ASP A 98 22.85 31.45 0.52
C ASP A 98 24.30 31.79 0.13
N GLN A 99 24.90 31.04 -0.80
CA GLN A 99 26.25 31.34 -1.32
C GLN A 99 26.33 32.66 -2.11
N THR A 100 25.22 33.10 -2.69
CA THR A 100 25.16 34.39 -3.42
C THR A 100 24.98 35.60 -2.50
N TYR A 101 24.63 35.42 -1.22
CA TYR A 101 24.56 36.54 -0.29
C TYR A 101 25.93 36.81 0.34
N PRO A 102 26.39 38.08 0.37
CA PRO A 102 27.64 38.42 1.04
C PRO A 102 27.52 38.08 2.53
N LYS A 103 28.46 37.28 3.03
CA LYS A 103 28.58 37.01 4.47
C LYS A 103 28.96 38.32 5.15
N LYS A 104 28.12 38.80 6.07
CA LYS A 104 28.44 39.93 6.95
C LYS A 104 29.63 39.59 7.85
#